data_AF-A0A841HG74-F1
#
_entry.id   AF-A0A841HG74-F1
#
_cell.length_a   1.000
_cell.length_b   1.000
_cell.length_c   1.000
_cell.angle_alpha   90.00
_cell.angle_beta   90.00
_cell.angle_gamma   90.00
#
_symmetry.space_group_name_H-M   'P 1'
#
loop_
_entity.id
_entity.type
_entity.pdbx_description
1 polymer ?
#
loop_
_entity_poly.entity_id
_entity_poly.type
_entity_poly.pdbx_seq_one_letter_code
_entity_poly.pdbx_strand_id
1 'polypeptide(L)'
;MIEAYAFLAMFLVQILAMSALLPVWFIRFVRRQATRYPVERFAQMYPGVDLDAGRERFLIQYRAVNIGIVVIGFSLLVWFFSYLQRPDWSDGPVEGLVAAYFGVQALPICVLAVLGFRFKRQVLKHSEPEARRKATLQRRGLFDFVSPFLVFLAVLSYFLFVAFTLYIGQQPFPGFAGALINIGIVTLVYALEAACVYMILYGKKINPIETHADSVRMMGLSVKACVYACIACVAFLSLNFTLVLLDLQRWEPFALSAFLVLCALLSLMGMTAPPRHPGADDLGSNGRLTPRTPDLPA
;
A
#
# COMPACT_ATOMS: atom_id res chain seq x y z
N MET A 1 8.47 -32.56 -3.40
CA MET A 1 8.16 -32.25 -4.81
C MET A 1 6.94 -31.34 -4.97
N ILE A 2 5.85 -31.56 -4.21
CA ILE A 2 4.65 -30.72 -4.28
C ILE A 2 4.97 -29.26 -3.90
N GLU A 3 5.83 -29.06 -2.92
CA GLU A 3 6.27 -27.75 -2.41
C GLU A 3 6.92 -26.91 -3.51
N ALA A 4 7.79 -27.52 -4.31
CA ALA A 4 8.47 -26.86 -5.42
C ALA A 4 7.48 -26.39 -6.49
N TYR A 5 6.51 -27.24 -6.88
CA TYR A 5 5.50 -26.86 -7.86
C TYR A 5 4.55 -25.78 -7.32
N ALA A 6 4.17 -25.87 -6.04
CA ALA A 6 3.36 -24.84 -5.39
C ALA A 6 4.09 -23.50 -5.37
N PHE A 7 5.36 -23.49 -4.98
CA PHE A 7 6.21 -22.29 -5.03
C PHE A 7 6.30 -21.71 -6.44
N LEU A 8 6.61 -22.52 -7.46
CA LEU A 8 6.73 -22.04 -8.84
C LEU A 8 5.42 -21.42 -9.35
N ALA A 9 4.28 -22.04 -9.04
CA ALA A 9 2.97 -21.49 -9.38
C ALA A 9 2.72 -20.16 -8.68
N MET A 10 3.02 -20.07 -7.38
CA MET A 10 2.84 -18.84 -6.61
C MET A 10 3.81 -17.74 -7.03
N PHE A 11 5.05 -18.08 -7.39
CA PHE A 11 6.04 -17.15 -7.90
C PHE A 11 5.64 -16.61 -9.28
N LEU A 12 5.07 -17.45 -10.15
CA LEU A 12 4.45 -17.00 -11.39
C LEU A 12 3.31 -16.01 -11.12
N VAL A 13 2.44 -16.31 -10.16
CA VAL A 13 1.38 -15.37 -9.73
C VAL A 13 1.99 -14.07 -9.21
N GLN A 14 3.09 -14.12 -8.45
CA GLN A 14 3.80 -12.94 -7.98
C GLN A 14 4.32 -12.09 -9.14
N ILE A 15 4.98 -12.68 -10.14
CA ILE A 15 5.45 -11.96 -11.34
C ILE A 15 4.29 -11.26 -12.04
N LEU A 16 3.19 -11.98 -12.28
CA LEU A 16 2.03 -11.45 -12.99
C LEU A 16 1.31 -10.35 -12.19
N ALA A 17 1.10 -10.56 -10.89
CA ALA A 17 0.41 -9.60 -10.03
C ALA A 17 1.22 -8.30 -9.87
N MET A 18 2.50 -8.41 -9.53
CA MET A 18 3.34 -7.26 -9.18
C MET A 18 3.92 -6.53 -10.38
N SER A 19 4.30 -7.25 -11.43
CA SER A 19 5.07 -6.67 -12.55
C SER A 19 4.27 -6.50 -13.83
N ALA A 20 3.11 -7.14 -13.96
CA ALA A 20 2.21 -6.94 -15.10
C ALA A 20 0.91 -6.23 -14.71
N LEU A 21 0.18 -6.75 -13.73
CA LEU A 21 -1.14 -6.21 -13.36
C LEU A 21 -1.01 -4.86 -12.65
N LEU A 22 -0.25 -4.78 -11.55
CA LEU A 22 -0.09 -3.54 -10.77
C LEU A 22 0.37 -2.34 -11.64
N PRO A 23 1.36 -2.46 -12.54
CA PRO A 23 1.78 -1.35 -13.40
C PRO A 23 0.72 -0.94 -14.42
N VAL A 24 0.00 -1.89 -15.03
CA VAL A 24 -1.11 -1.60 -15.96
C VAL A 24 -2.22 -0.83 -15.25
N TRP A 25 -2.55 -1.25 -14.02
CA TRP A 25 -3.52 -0.54 -13.18
C TRP A 25 -3.03 0.86 -12.79
N PHE A 26 -1.76 1.01 -12.46
CA PHE A 26 -1.17 2.32 -12.18
C PHE A 26 -1.25 3.27 -13.38
N ILE A 27 -0.88 2.80 -14.57
CA ILE A 27 -0.99 3.60 -15.79
C ILE A 27 -2.44 4.05 -16.04
N ARG A 28 -3.41 3.14 -15.86
CA ARG A 28 -4.85 3.48 -15.97
C ARG A 28 -5.27 4.49 -14.92
N PHE A 29 -4.81 4.35 -13.68
CA PHE A 29 -5.09 5.29 -12.61
C PHE A 29 -4.54 6.68 -12.93
N VAL A 30 -3.28 6.80 -13.36
CA VAL A 30 -2.66 8.08 -13.73
C VAL A 30 -3.42 8.76 -14.87
N ARG A 31 -3.79 8.00 -15.92
CA ARG A 31 -4.58 8.54 -17.03
C ARG A 31 -5.97 9.04 -16.58
N ARG A 32 -6.65 8.32 -15.70
CA ARG A 32 -7.95 8.74 -15.14
C ARG A 32 -7.84 9.95 -14.22
N GLN A 33 -6.72 10.12 -13.52
CA GLN A 33 -6.49 11.30 -12.69
C GLN A 33 -6.18 12.52 -13.55
N ALA A 34 -5.43 12.35 -14.64
CA ALA A 34 -5.10 13.44 -15.55
C ALA A 34 -6.33 14.12 -16.16
N THR A 35 -7.40 13.37 -16.47
CA THR A 35 -8.63 13.95 -17.03
C THR A 35 -9.45 14.76 -16.02
N ARG A 36 -9.14 14.71 -14.72
CA ARG A 36 -9.88 15.46 -13.68
C ARG A 36 -9.35 16.85 -13.39
N TYR A 37 -8.09 17.09 -13.71
CA TYR A 37 -7.46 18.35 -13.37
C TYR A 37 -7.42 19.27 -14.58
N PRO A 38 -8.01 20.47 -14.51
CA PRO A 38 -7.99 21.42 -15.62
C PRO A 38 -6.55 21.82 -15.94
N VAL A 39 -6.19 21.69 -17.22
CA VAL A 39 -4.84 21.94 -17.76
C VAL A 39 -4.41 23.39 -17.46
N GLU A 40 -5.36 24.32 -17.45
CA GLU A 40 -5.12 25.74 -17.20
C GLU A 40 -4.60 26.01 -15.77
N ARG A 41 -5.18 25.32 -14.77
CA ARG A 41 -4.78 25.50 -13.36
C ARG A 41 -3.39 24.94 -13.10
N PHE A 42 -3.01 23.88 -13.80
CA PHE A 42 -1.65 23.33 -13.75
C PHE A 42 -0.63 24.17 -14.51
N ALA A 43 -1.00 24.69 -15.69
CA ALA A 43 -0.15 25.60 -16.46
C ALA A 43 0.16 26.91 -15.70
N GLN A 44 -0.78 27.41 -14.89
CA GLN A 44 -0.55 28.52 -13.96
C GLN A 44 0.48 28.21 -12.87
N MET A 45 0.53 26.97 -12.39
CA MET A 45 1.49 26.54 -11.36
C MET A 45 2.86 26.16 -11.95
N TYR A 46 2.93 25.80 -13.24
CA TYR A 46 4.14 25.35 -13.93
C TYR A 46 4.23 25.91 -15.37
N PRO A 47 4.50 27.22 -15.53
CA PRO A 47 4.62 27.81 -16.85
C PRO A 47 5.83 27.22 -17.61
N GLY A 48 5.63 26.77 -18.85
CA GLY A 48 6.69 26.31 -19.76
C GLY A 48 6.99 24.81 -19.76
N VAL A 49 6.27 23.98 -19.00
CA VAL A 49 6.42 22.51 -19.04
C VAL A 49 5.31 21.89 -19.90
N ASP A 50 5.70 21.20 -20.98
CA ASP A 50 4.78 20.35 -21.74
C ASP A 50 4.48 19.07 -20.94
N LEU A 51 3.38 19.16 -20.20
CA LEU A 51 2.93 18.16 -19.25
C LEU A 51 2.44 16.88 -19.94
N ASP A 52 1.82 16.99 -21.11
CA ASP A 52 1.30 15.84 -21.82
C ASP A 52 2.45 15.01 -22.41
N ALA A 53 3.43 15.66 -23.03
CA ALA A 53 4.63 14.99 -23.53
C ALA A 53 5.48 14.40 -22.38
N GLY A 54 5.64 15.13 -21.28
CA GLY A 54 6.37 14.66 -20.10
C GLY A 54 5.70 13.44 -19.44
N ARG A 55 4.36 13.48 -19.29
CA ARG A 55 3.57 12.37 -18.76
C ARG A 55 3.65 11.14 -19.65
N GLU A 56 3.51 11.31 -20.96
CA GLU A 56 3.58 10.20 -21.90
C GLU A 56 4.96 9.53 -21.88
N ARG A 57 6.04 10.32 -21.91
CA ARG A 57 7.41 9.81 -21.74
C ARG A 57 7.58 9.04 -20.43
N PHE A 58 7.05 9.58 -19.33
CA PHE A 58 7.09 8.90 -18.03
C PHE A 58 6.35 7.55 -18.06
N LEU A 59 5.14 7.50 -18.63
CA LEU A 59 4.37 6.25 -18.72
C LEU A 59 5.06 5.21 -19.61
N ILE A 60 5.71 5.64 -20.70
CA ILE A 60 6.49 4.76 -21.57
C ILE A 60 7.69 4.18 -20.81
N GLN A 61 8.46 5.03 -20.11
CA GLN A 61 9.61 4.59 -19.31
C GLN A 61 9.18 3.65 -18.18
N TYR A 62 8.12 4.00 -17.44
CA TYR A 62 7.57 3.17 -16.38
C TYR A 62 7.14 1.80 -16.91
N ARG A 63 6.48 1.76 -18.08
CA ARG A 63 6.11 0.50 -18.74
C ARG A 63 7.34 -0.31 -19.16
N ALA A 64 8.34 0.32 -19.76
CA ALA A 64 9.57 -0.34 -20.19
C ALA A 64 10.33 -0.97 -19.02
N VAL A 65 10.46 -0.24 -17.90
CA VAL A 65 11.08 -0.76 -16.66
C VAL A 65 10.32 -1.98 -16.14
N ASN A 66 8.98 -1.91 -16.05
CA ASN A 66 8.19 -3.04 -15.56
C ASN A 66 8.24 -4.25 -16.51
N ILE A 67 8.30 -4.05 -17.83
CA ILE A 67 8.55 -5.14 -18.79
C ILE A 67 9.91 -5.80 -18.53
N GLY A 68 10.96 -5.01 -18.29
CA GLY A 68 12.27 -5.54 -17.90
C GLY A 68 12.20 -6.39 -16.62
N ILE A 69 11.46 -5.94 -15.61
CA ILE A 69 11.25 -6.68 -14.36
C ILE A 69 10.47 -8.00 -14.60
N VAL A 70 9.50 -8.01 -15.52
CA VAL A 70 8.79 -9.24 -15.92
C VAL A 70 9.77 -10.23 -16.57
N VAL A 71 10.62 -9.77 -17.49
CA VAL A 71 11.63 -10.61 -18.15
C VAL A 71 12.60 -11.21 -17.14
N ILE A 72 13.09 -10.41 -16.18
CA ILE A 72 13.93 -10.92 -15.08
C ILE A 72 13.19 -11.98 -14.25
N GLY A 73 11.91 -11.75 -13.94
CA GLY A 73 11.07 -12.70 -13.22
C GLY A 73 10.94 -14.05 -13.93
N PHE A 74 10.67 -14.04 -15.24
CA PHE A 74 10.60 -15.27 -16.03
C PHE A 74 11.95 -15.99 -16.13
N SER A 75 13.05 -15.25 -16.27
CA SER A 75 14.40 -15.84 -16.23
C SER A 75 14.68 -16.53 -14.89
N LEU A 76 14.30 -15.90 -13.78
CA LEU A 76 14.38 -16.51 -12.45
C LEU A 76 13.47 -17.72 -12.32
N LEU A 77 12.25 -17.69 -12.86
CA LEU A 77 11.33 -18.82 -12.84
C LEU A 77 11.92 -20.04 -13.56
N VAL A 78 12.55 -19.86 -14.72
CA VAL A 78 13.25 -20.93 -15.46
C VAL A 78 14.44 -21.47 -14.66
N TRP A 79 15.18 -20.58 -14.00
CA TRP A 79 16.29 -20.97 -13.14
C TRP A 79 15.79 -21.78 -11.94
N PHE A 80 14.75 -21.33 -11.24
CA PHE A 80 14.13 -22.05 -10.12
C PHE A 80 13.60 -23.41 -10.54
N PHE A 81 12.92 -23.50 -11.69
CA PHE A 81 12.46 -24.78 -12.21
C PHE A 81 13.60 -25.78 -12.39
N SER A 82 14.77 -25.33 -12.83
CA SER A 82 15.95 -26.17 -13.00
C SER A 82 16.64 -26.50 -11.67
N TYR A 83 16.69 -25.54 -10.74
CA TYR A 83 17.35 -25.70 -9.44
C TYR A 83 16.57 -26.64 -8.50
N LEU A 84 15.25 -26.51 -8.45
CA LEU A 84 14.36 -27.28 -7.57
C LEU A 84 14.21 -28.76 -7.97
N GLN A 85 14.66 -29.15 -9.16
CA GLN A 85 14.72 -30.55 -9.57
C GLN A 85 15.86 -31.32 -8.89
N ARG A 86 16.81 -30.63 -8.26
CA ARG A 86 17.89 -31.27 -7.52
C ARG A 86 17.34 -31.85 -6.21
N PRO A 87 17.67 -33.10 -5.84
CA PRO A 87 17.13 -33.73 -4.62
C PRO A 87 17.58 -33.04 -3.32
N ASP A 88 18.69 -32.32 -3.36
CA ASP A 88 19.40 -31.68 -2.24
C ASP A 88 19.39 -30.14 -2.31
N TRP A 89 18.41 -29.56 -3.02
CA TRP A 89 18.30 -28.10 -3.12
C TRP A 89 18.11 -27.46 -1.73
N SER A 90 18.72 -26.28 -1.53
CA SER A 90 18.63 -25.53 -0.28
C SER A 90 17.67 -24.34 -0.41
N ASP A 91 16.94 -24.07 0.68
CA ASP A 91 15.89 -23.04 0.70
C ASP A 91 16.47 -21.61 0.67
N GLY A 92 17.60 -21.38 1.34
CA GLY A 92 18.20 -20.05 1.53
C GLY A 92 18.47 -19.25 0.24
N PRO A 93 19.12 -19.84 -0.80
CA PRO A 93 19.30 -19.15 -2.08
C PRO A 93 17.98 -18.79 -2.77
N VAL A 94 16.96 -19.64 -2.64
CA VAL A 94 15.65 -19.41 -3.24
C VAL A 94 14.96 -18.24 -2.55
N GLU A 95 14.89 -18.26 -1.22
CA GLU A 95 14.29 -17.19 -0.43
C GLU A 95 14.99 -15.84 -0.67
N GLY A 96 16.33 -15.84 -0.64
CA GLY A 96 17.12 -14.63 -0.89
C GLY A 96 16.88 -14.03 -2.28
N LEU A 97 16.78 -14.88 -3.32
CA LEU A 97 16.48 -14.42 -4.68
C LEU A 97 15.05 -13.91 -4.82
N VAL A 98 14.06 -14.54 -4.16
CA VAL A 98 12.66 -14.07 -4.15
C VAL A 98 12.57 -12.71 -3.48
N ALA A 99 13.23 -12.54 -2.32
CA ALA A 99 13.28 -11.26 -1.60
C ALA A 99 14.00 -10.17 -2.41
N ALA A 100 15.13 -10.50 -3.04
CA ALA A 100 15.85 -9.58 -3.92
C ALA A 100 15.01 -9.18 -5.14
N TYR A 101 14.33 -10.14 -5.76
CA TYR A 101 13.42 -9.88 -6.87
C TYR A 101 12.27 -8.97 -6.46
N PHE A 102 11.67 -9.19 -5.29
CA PHE A 102 10.67 -8.28 -4.74
C PHE A 102 11.21 -6.86 -4.54
N GLY A 103 12.45 -6.72 -4.03
CA GLY A 103 13.12 -5.43 -3.94
C GLY A 103 13.18 -4.72 -5.30
N VAL A 104 13.54 -5.45 -6.35
CA VAL A 104 13.53 -4.94 -7.74
C VAL A 104 12.11 -4.58 -8.20
N GLN A 105 11.10 -5.40 -7.88
CA GLN A 105 9.69 -5.12 -8.19
C GLN A 105 9.17 -3.84 -7.51
N ALA A 106 9.66 -3.52 -6.31
CA ALA A 106 9.26 -2.34 -5.55
C ALA A 106 9.92 -1.04 -6.05
N LEU A 107 11.08 -1.12 -6.72
CA LEU A 107 11.85 0.06 -7.17
C LEU A 107 11.02 1.10 -7.95
N PRO A 108 10.21 0.74 -8.96
CA PRO A 108 9.45 1.74 -9.71
C PRO A 108 8.50 2.56 -8.83
N ILE A 109 7.89 1.92 -7.83
CA ILE A 109 6.98 2.56 -6.88
C ILE A 109 7.75 3.41 -5.87
N CYS A 110 8.88 2.93 -5.37
CA CYS A 110 9.75 3.70 -4.47
C CYS A 110 10.28 4.97 -5.15
N VAL A 111 10.76 4.86 -6.39
CA VAL A 111 11.20 6.01 -7.20
C VAL A 111 10.07 7.01 -7.37
N LEU A 112 8.86 6.53 -7.69
CA LEU A 112 7.66 7.36 -7.78
C LEU A 112 7.32 8.08 -6.48
N ALA A 113 7.41 7.39 -5.34
CA ALA A 113 7.15 7.98 -4.04
C ALA A 113 8.16 9.08 -3.71
N VAL A 114 9.46 8.86 -3.98
CA VAL A 114 10.52 9.84 -3.76
C VAL A 114 10.36 11.05 -4.68
N LEU A 115 10.16 10.84 -5.98
CA LEU A 115 9.95 11.91 -6.95
C LEU A 115 8.68 12.71 -6.61
N GLY A 116 7.59 12.02 -6.26
CA GLY A 116 6.35 12.63 -5.82
C GLY A 116 6.54 13.48 -4.56
N PHE A 117 7.31 12.99 -3.58
CA PHE A 117 7.63 13.76 -2.37
C PHE A 117 8.48 15.00 -2.68
N ARG A 118 9.51 14.87 -3.52
CA ARG A 118 10.35 16.00 -3.94
C ARG A 118 9.55 17.04 -4.71
N PHE A 119 8.73 16.60 -5.65
CA PHE A 119 7.82 17.45 -6.41
C PHE A 119 6.88 18.20 -5.49
N LYS A 120 6.17 17.49 -4.59
CA LYS A 120 5.29 18.09 -3.57
C LYS A 120 6.01 19.16 -2.75
N ARG A 121 7.21 18.87 -2.25
CA ARG A 121 8.02 19.83 -1.47
C ARG A 121 8.37 21.07 -2.28
N GLN A 122 8.60 20.95 -3.58
CA GLN A 122 8.90 22.08 -4.46
C GLN A 122 7.64 22.93 -4.72
N VAL A 123 6.48 22.30 -4.96
CA VAL A 123 5.19 22.99 -5.14
C VAL A 123 4.87 23.85 -3.92
N LEU A 124 4.95 23.27 -2.73
CA LEU A 124 4.64 23.93 -1.46
C LEU A 124 5.54 25.15 -1.18
N LYS A 125 6.75 25.19 -1.73
CA LYS A 125 7.65 26.34 -1.59
C LYS A 125 7.26 27.54 -2.46
N HIS A 126 6.52 27.32 -3.55
CA HIS A 126 6.22 28.34 -4.57
C HIS A 126 4.73 28.71 -4.62
N SER A 127 3.88 28.03 -3.85
CA SER A 127 2.47 28.42 -3.71
C SER A 127 2.36 29.60 -2.76
N GLU A 128 1.98 30.77 -3.26
CA GLU A 128 1.62 31.90 -2.40
C GLU A 128 0.43 31.53 -1.49
N PRO A 129 0.37 32.06 -0.26
CA PRO A 129 -0.75 31.81 0.64
C PRO A 129 -2.01 32.49 0.09
N GLU A 130 -2.85 31.74 -0.63
CA GLU A 130 -4.18 32.21 -1.02
C GLU A 130 -4.93 32.70 0.23
N ALA A 131 -5.23 34.00 0.23
CA ALA A 131 -6.01 34.67 1.27
C ALA A 131 -7.44 34.12 1.28
N ARG A 132 -7.91 33.75 2.49
CA ARG A 132 -9.22 33.12 2.80
C ARG A 132 -9.32 31.61 2.53
N ARG A 133 -8.54 30.86 3.31
CA ARG A 133 -8.78 29.43 3.57
C ARG A 133 -10.07 29.25 4.38
N LYS A 134 -11.17 28.83 3.75
CA LYS A 134 -12.34 28.31 4.48
C LYS A 134 -11.91 27.01 5.18
N ALA A 135 -11.72 27.07 6.49
CA ALA A 135 -11.41 25.91 7.31
C ALA A 135 -12.70 25.16 7.64
N THR A 136 -12.99 24.09 6.91
CA THR A 136 -13.95 23.08 7.39
C THR A 136 -13.26 22.25 8.47
N LEU A 137 -13.48 22.61 9.73
CA LEU A 137 -13.01 21.84 10.89
C LEU A 137 -13.87 20.59 11.04
N GLN A 138 -13.50 19.52 10.32
CA GLN A 138 -14.05 18.20 10.57
C GLN A 138 -13.10 17.46 11.52
N ARG A 139 -13.61 16.98 12.66
CA ARG A 139 -12.85 16.11 13.56
C ARG A 139 -12.51 14.84 12.78
N ARG A 140 -11.23 14.48 12.75
CA ARG A 140 -10.73 13.26 12.10
C ARG A 140 -10.38 12.25 13.18
N GLY A 141 -11.23 11.26 13.38
CA GLY A 141 -10.99 10.11 14.26
C GLY A 141 -10.53 8.89 13.47
N LEU A 142 -9.74 8.03 14.11
CA LEU A 142 -9.34 6.74 13.53
C LEU A 142 -10.55 5.90 13.11
N PHE A 143 -11.59 5.90 13.94
CA PHE A 143 -12.80 5.11 13.75
C PHE A 143 -13.75 5.69 12.69
N ASP A 144 -13.49 6.90 12.20
CA ASP A 144 -14.21 7.44 11.03
C ASP A 144 -13.75 6.73 9.74
N PHE A 145 -12.57 6.12 9.77
CA PHE A 145 -11.94 5.49 8.60
C PHE A 145 -11.90 3.97 8.69
N VAL A 146 -11.68 3.40 9.88
CA VAL A 146 -11.52 1.96 10.10
C VAL A 146 -12.52 1.49 11.15
N SER A 147 -13.14 0.33 10.92
CA SER A 147 -14.06 -0.22 11.91
C SER A 147 -13.31 -0.53 13.21
N PRO A 148 -13.90 -0.26 14.39
CA PRO A 148 -13.29 -0.60 15.68
C PRO A 148 -12.90 -2.09 15.77
N PHE A 149 -13.68 -2.96 15.13
CA PHE A 149 -13.42 -4.39 15.03
C PHE A 149 -12.07 -4.71 14.37
N LEU A 150 -11.70 -4.03 13.28
CA LEU A 150 -10.41 -4.27 12.61
C LEU A 150 -9.22 -3.81 13.46
N VAL A 151 -9.37 -2.69 14.18
CA VAL A 151 -8.34 -2.21 15.11
C VAL A 151 -8.19 -3.19 16.27
N PHE A 152 -9.30 -3.69 16.82
CA PHE A 152 -9.29 -4.73 17.84
C PHE A 152 -8.60 -6.00 17.33
N LEU A 153 -8.90 -6.43 16.10
CA LEU A 153 -8.26 -7.60 15.49
C LEU A 153 -6.75 -7.42 15.32
N ALA A 154 -6.29 -6.23 14.93
CA ALA A 154 -4.85 -5.92 14.84
C ALA A 154 -4.17 -6.00 16.22
N VAL A 155 -4.77 -5.39 17.25
CA VAL A 155 -4.26 -5.47 18.62
C VAL A 155 -4.25 -6.91 19.14
N LEU A 156 -5.32 -7.66 18.91
CA LEU A 156 -5.41 -9.07 19.28
C LEU A 156 -4.34 -9.91 18.56
N SER A 157 -4.11 -9.66 17.27
CA SER A 157 -3.09 -10.38 16.49
C SER A 157 -1.68 -10.14 17.02
N TYR A 158 -1.39 -8.94 17.52
CA TYR A 158 -0.13 -8.65 18.22
C TYR A 158 0.02 -9.46 19.51
N PHE A 159 -1.00 -9.47 20.37
CA PHE A 159 -0.93 -10.25 21.62
C PHE A 159 -0.82 -11.76 21.36
N LEU A 160 -1.55 -12.28 20.37
CA LEU A 160 -1.42 -13.67 19.94
C LEU A 160 -0.01 -13.97 19.43
N PHE A 161 0.59 -13.06 18.65
CA PHE A 161 1.97 -13.21 18.20
C PHE A 161 2.97 -13.22 19.37
N VAL A 162 2.80 -12.34 20.37
CA VAL A 162 3.64 -12.32 21.57
C VAL A 162 3.52 -13.63 22.34
N ALA A 163 2.29 -14.09 22.61
CA ALA A 163 2.06 -15.35 23.30
C ALA A 163 2.65 -16.54 22.54
N PHE A 164 2.44 -16.58 21.22
CA PHE A 164 3.04 -17.59 20.35
C PHE A 164 4.57 -17.55 20.39
N THR A 165 5.17 -16.37 20.29
CA THR A 165 6.63 -16.20 20.32
C THR A 165 7.25 -16.63 21.65
N LEU A 166 6.58 -16.34 22.77
CA LEU A 166 7.01 -16.81 24.10
C LEU A 166 6.88 -18.33 24.23
N TYR A 167 5.82 -18.92 23.67
CA TYR A 167 5.62 -20.37 23.66
C TYR A 167 6.70 -21.09 22.86
N ILE A 168 6.99 -20.64 21.63
CA ILE A 168 8.06 -21.24 20.81
C ILE A 168 9.44 -20.93 21.39
N GLY A 169 9.60 -19.87 22.18
CA GLY A 169 10.82 -19.57 22.92
C GLY A 169 11.25 -20.67 23.89
N GLN A 170 10.34 -21.57 24.27
CA GLN A 170 10.61 -22.75 25.11
C GLN A 170 11.01 -23.99 24.30
N GLN A 171 10.89 -23.93 22.97
CA GLN A 171 11.23 -25.00 22.04
C GLN A 171 12.69 -24.87 21.57
N PRO A 172 13.29 -25.90 20.92
CA PRO A 172 14.66 -25.83 20.39
C PRO A 172 14.88 -24.72 19.36
N PHE A 173 13.82 -24.08 18.86
CA PHE A 173 13.86 -22.93 17.98
C PHE A 173 13.21 -21.70 18.65
N PRO A 174 13.98 -20.79 19.26
CA PRO A 174 13.44 -19.59 19.88
C PRO A 174 13.06 -18.49 18.86
N GLY A 175 13.01 -18.83 17.56
CA GLY A 175 12.87 -17.90 16.44
C GLY A 175 14.21 -17.41 15.89
N PHE A 176 14.18 -16.68 14.76
CA PHE A 176 15.38 -16.30 14.00
C PHE A 176 16.46 -15.55 14.81
N ALA A 177 16.06 -14.73 15.80
CA ALA A 177 16.97 -13.98 16.66
C ALA A 177 16.66 -14.13 18.17
N GLY A 178 15.82 -15.11 18.52
CA GLY A 178 15.30 -15.28 19.88
C GLY A 178 14.01 -14.50 20.17
N ALA A 179 13.23 -15.00 21.12
CA ALA A 179 11.86 -14.56 21.38
C ALA A 179 11.73 -13.05 21.65
N LEU A 180 12.62 -12.49 22.48
CA LEU A 180 12.59 -11.06 22.84
C LEU A 180 12.91 -10.15 21.64
N ILE A 181 13.86 -10.56 20.78
CA ILE A 181 14.23 -9.77 19.60
C ILE A 181 13.09 -9.78 18.57
N ASN A 182 12.46 -10.94 18.35
CA ASN A 182 11.31 -11.05 17.46
C ASN A 182 10.14 -10.17 17.92
N ILE A 183 9.82 -10.20 19.23
CA ILE A 183 8.81 -9.31 19.83
C ILE A 183 9.21 -7.85 19.62
N GLY A 184 10.48 -7.49 19.86
CA GLY A 184 10.99 -6.13 19.67
C GLY A 184 10.85 -5.62 18.23
N ILE A 185 11.18 -6.45 17.24
CA ILE A 185 11.05 -6.12 15.81
C ILE A 185 9.58 -5.89 15.45
N VAL A 186 8.68 -6.81 15.84
CA VAL A 186 7.25 -6.66 15.54
C VAL A 186 6.65 -5.45 16.27
N THR A 187 7.06 -5.18 17.50
CA THR A 187 6.67 -3.97 18.24
C THR A 187 7.08 -2.71 17.50
N LEU A 188 8.30 -2.67 16.96
CA LEU A 188 8.78 -1.56 16.16
C LEU A 188 7.95 -1.37 14.88
N VAL A 189 7.61 -2.46 14.18
CA VAL A 189 6.73 -2.40 12.99
C VAL A 189 5.36 -1.80 13.35
N TYR A 190 4.74 -2.27 14.43
CA TYR A 190 3.46 -1.72 14.91
C TYR A 190 3.56 -0.24 15.29
N ALA A 191 4.66 0.15 15.95
CA ALA A 191 4.91 1.54 16.32
C ALA A 191 5.09 2.45 15.09
N LEU A 192 5.81 1.97 14.07
CA LEU A 192 6.00 2.68 12.80
C LEU A 192 4.67 2.82 12.05
N GLU A 193 3.86 1.76 11.97
CA GLU A 193 2.54 1.82 11.35
C GLU A 193 1.58 2.75 12.11
N ALA A 194 1.60 2.74 13.44
CA ALA A 194 0.84 3.69 14.25
C ALA A 194 1.30 5.14 14.02
N ALA A 195 2.61 5.37 13.91
CA ALA A 195 3.17 6.69 13.56
C ALA A 195 2.76 7.11 12.15
N CYS A 196 2.75 6.20 11.18
CA CYS A 196 2.24 6.44 9.82
C CYS A 196 0.77 6.85 9.86
N VAL A 197 -0.09 6.11 10.57
CA VAL A 197 -1.51 6.45 10.76
C VAL A 197 -1.68 7.82 11.40
N TYR A 198 -0.91 8.12 12.45
CA TYR A 198 -0.93 9.43 13.10
C TYR A 198 -0.55 10.55 12.11
N MET A 199 0.52 10.36 11.33
CA MET A 199 0.95 11.30 10.30
C MET A 199 -0.08 11.45 9.17
N ILE A 200 -0.81 10.40 8.81
CA ILE A 200 -1.89 10.47 7.81
C ILE A 200 -3.08 11.27 8.35
N LEU A 201 -3.50 11.03 9.60
CA LEU A 201 -4.68 11.66 10.19
C LEU A 201 -4.45 13.14 10.55
N TYR A 202 -3.30 13.44 11.15
CA TYR A 202 -2.97 14.75 11.74
C TYR A 202 -1.90 15.51 10.97
N GLY A 203 -1.30 14.91 9.94
CA GLY A 203 -0.32 15.57 9.10
C GLY A 203 -0.88 16.77 8.34
N LYS A 204 0.00 17.73 8.03
CA LYS A 204 -0.35 18.90 7.23
C LYS A 204 -0.85 18.44 5.86
N LYS A 205 -1.96 19.00 5.37
CA LYS A 205 -2.49 18.71 4.02
C LYS A 205 -1.41 19.06 2.98
N ILE A 206 -0.88 18.04 2.30
CA ILE A 206 0.32 18.16 1.45
C ILE A 206 -0.04 18.66 0.04
N ASN A 207 -1.25 18.43 -0.45
CA ASN A 207 -1.65 18.82 -1.81
C ASN A 207 -2.68 19.98 -1.78
N PRO A 208 -2.34 21.18 -2.26
CA PRO A 208 -3.30 22.28 -2.39
C PRO A 208 -4.34 22.05 -3.49
N ILE A 209 -4.02 21.20 -4.47
CA ILE A 209 -4.85 20.91 -5.66
C ILE A 209 -5.94 19.88 -5.37
N GLU A 210 -5.78 19.07 -4.33
CA GLU A 210 -6.66 17.93 -4.04
C GLU A 210 -7.93 18.38 -3.31
N THR A 211 -9.09 17.91 -3.78
CA THR A 211 -10.38 18.21 -3.13
C THR A 211 -10.42 17.67 -1.70
N HIS A 212 -11.21 18.28 -0.81
CA HIS A 212 -11.32 17.81 0.57
C HIS A 212 -11.83 16.35 0.64
N ALA A 213 -12.82 16.01 -0.19
CA ALA A 213 -13.39 14.68 -0.26
C ALA A 213 -12.37 13.62 -0.73
N ASP A 214 -11.57 13.93 -1.75
CA ASP A 214 -10.51 13.02 -2.24
C ASP A 214 -9.44 12.79 -1.18
N SER A 215 -9.03 13.84 -0.46
CA SER A 215 -8.06 13.72 0.63
C SER A 215 -8.58 12.85 1.78
N VAL A 216 -9.84 13.04 2.21
CA VAL A 216 -10.47 12.23 3.27
C VAL A 216 -10.51 10.76 2.88
N ARG A 217 -10.84 10.50 1.62
CA ARG A 217 -10.88 9.15 1.09
C ARG A 217 -9.49 8.50 1.03
N MET A 218 -8.50 9.19 0.46
CA MET A 218 -7.12 8.68 0.41
C MET A 218 -6.57 8.42 1.81
N MET A 219 -6.84 9.30 2.78
CA MET A 219 -6.52 9.05 4.18
C MET A 219 -7.17 7.76 4.68
N GLY A 220 -8.46 7.55 4.43
CA GLY A 220 -9.15 6.33 4.85
C GLY A 220 -8.61 5.04 4.25
N LEU A 221 -8.22 5.04 2.97
CA LEU A 221 -7.59 3.88 2.35
C LEU A 221 -6.19 3.62 2.92
N SER A 222 -5.37 4.65 3.12
CA SER A 222 -4.04 4.49 3.70
C SER A 222 -4.10 3.98 5.14
N VAL A 223 -5.02 4.50 5.96
CA VAL A 223 -5.20 4.03 7.35
C VAL A 223 -5.64 2.56 7.36
N LYS A 224 -6.57 2.15 6.49
CA LYS A 224 -6.95 0.73 6.35
C LYS A 224 -5.77 -0.15 5.94
N ALA A 225 -4.95 0.31 4.99
CA ALA A 225 -3.79 -0.42 4.52
C ALA A 225 -2.78 -0.66 5.65
N CYS A 226 -2.48 0.35 6.48
CA CYS A 226 -1.61 0.20 7.66
C CYS A 226 -2.15 -0.85 8.64
N VAL A 227 -3.46 -0.84 8.94
CA VAL A 227 -4.07 -1.81 9.86
C VAL A 227 -4.02 -3.24 9.28
N TYR A 228 -4.29 -3.42 8.00
CA TYR A 228 -4.18 -4.73 7.36
C TYR A 228 -2.72 -5.21 7.28
N ALA A 229 -1.77 -4.30 7.03
CA ALA A 229 -0.34 -4.61 7.01
C ALA A 229 0.14 -5.15 8.37
N CYS A 230 -0.31 -4.55 9.48
CA CYS A 230 -0.03 -5.06 10.82
C CYS A 230 -0.47 -6.52 10.98
N ILE A 231 -1.73 -6.84 10.64
CA ILE A 231 -2.30 -8.18 10.76
C ILE A 231 -1.56 -9.17 9.85
N ALA A 232 -1.35 -8.80 8.59
CA ALA A 232 -0.67 -9.65 7.61
C ALA A 232 0.78 -9.95 8.02
N CYS A 233 1.48 -8.96 8.58
CA CYS A 233 2.88 -9.11 9.02
C CYS A 233 3.02 -10.16 10.13
N VAL A 234 2.22 -10.08 11.21
CA VAL A 234 2.28 -11.10 12.27
C VAL A 234 1.76 -12.45 11.82
N ALA A 235 0.74 -12.50 10.96
CA ALA A 235 0.27 -13.77 10.40
C ALA A 235 1.37 -14.47 9.58
N PHE A 236 2.08 -13.72 8.75
CA PHE A 236 3.19 -14.23 7.95
C PHE A 236 4.37 -14.68 8.83
N LEU A 237 4.79 -13.87 9.80
CA LEU A 237 5.88 -14.23 10.71
C LEU A 237 5.54 -15.49 11.53
N SER A 238 4.32 -15.56 12.07
CA SER A 238 3.84 -16.76 12.77
C SER A 238 3.87 -17.99 11.86
N LEU A 239 3.41 -17.86 10.61
CA LEU A 239 3.45 -18.95 9.64
C LEU A 239 4.89 -19.44 9.40
N ASN A 240 5.85 -18.55 9.20
CA ASN A 240 7.26 -18.95 9.01
C ASN A 240 7.81 -19.70 10.24
N PHE A 241 7.57 -19.19 11.44
CA PHE A 241 7.98 -19.91 12.65
C PHE A 241 7.34 -21.29 12.77
N THR A 242 6.06 -21.41 12.41
CA THR A 242 5.37 -22.71 12.37
C THR A 242 5.98 -23.63 11.32
N LEU A 243 6.33 -23.14 10.14
CA LEU A 243 6.99 -23.94 9.09
C LEU A 243 8.33 -24.50 9.58
N VAL A 244 9.14 -23.68 10.25
CA VAL A 244 10.40 -24.15 10.85
C VAL A 244 10.16 -25.22 11.93
N LEU A 245 9.21 -24.99 12.83
CA LEU A 245 8.91 -25.93 13.92
C LEU A 245 8.37 -27.27 13.45
N LEU A 246 7.67 -27.29 12.31
CA LEU A 246 7.12 -28.49 11.70
C LEU A 246 8.08 -29.16 10.70
N ASP A 247 9.31 -28.65 10.55
CA ASP A 247 10.28 -29.11 9.55
C ASP A 247 9.75 -29.02 8.10
N LEU A 248 8.94 -27.98 7.85
CA LEU A 248 8.29 -27.66 6.57
C LEU A 248 8.93 -26.44 5.88
N GLN A 249 10.21 -26.18 6.13
CA GLN A 249 10.95 -25.01 5.62
C GLN A 249 10.90 -24.87 4.09
N ARG A 250 10.76 -25.98 3.37
CA ARG A 250 10.57 -25.99 1.90
C ARG A 250 9.33 -25.22 1.41
N TRP A 251 8.38 -24.90 2.31
CA TRP A 251 7.22 -24.06 2.01
C TRP A 251 7.45 -22.57 2.23
N GLU A 252 8.56 -22.16 2.83
CA GLU A 252 8.87 -20.74 3.11
C GLU A 252 8.91 -19.88 1.84
N PRO A 253 9.55 -20.31 0.71
CA PRO A 253 9.53 -19.52 -0.52
C PRO A 253 8.13 -19.30 -1.08
N PHE A 254 7.25 -20.30 -0.94
CA PHE A 254 5.84 -20.20 -1.31
C PHE A 254 5.12 -19.20 -0.41
N ALA A 255 5.28 -19.31 0.91
CA ALA A 255 4.65 -18.42 1.89
C ALA A 255 5.10 -16.96 1.67
N LEU A 256 6.39 -16.73 1.41
CA LEU A 256 6.94 -15.43 1.09
C LEU A 256 6.30 -14.85 -0.16
N SER A 257 6.26 -15.62 -1.26
CA SER A 257 5.63 -15.18 -2.51
C SER A 257 4.14 -14.84 -2.33
N ALA A 258 3.41 -15.65 -1.57
CA ALA A 258 2.00 -15.42 -1.24
C ALA A 258 1.81 -14.14 -0.42
N PHE A 259 2.63 -13.93 0.61
CA PHE A 259 2.61 -12.71 1.43
C PHE A 259 2.88 -11.44 0.60
N LEU A 260 3.87 -11.49 -0.29
CA LEU A 260 4.19 -10.36 -1.16
C LEU A 260 3.04 -10.01 -2.12
N VAL A 261 2.37 -11.01 -2.68
CA VAL A 261 1.17 -10.82 -3.50
C VAL A 261 0.02 -10.23 -2.68
N LEU A 262 -0.18 -10.69 -1.45
CA LEU A 262 -1.20 -10.12 -0.56
C LEU A 262 -0.93 -8.62 -0.30
N CYS A 263 0.31 -8.24 -0.01
CA CYS A 263 0.73 -6.85 0.15
C CYS A 263 0.48 -6.01 -1.11
N ALA A 264 0.72 -6.58 -2.30
CA ALA A 264 0.42 -5.96 -3.58
C ALA A 264 -1.06 -5.66 -3.76
N LEU A 265 -1.91 -6.63 -3.45
CA LEU A 265 -3.36 -6.54 -3.60
C LEU A 265 -3.95 -5.50 -2.64
N LEU A 266 -3.46 -5.45 -1.39
CA LEU A 266 -3.82 -4.40 -0.44
C LEU A 266 -3.46 -3.01 -0.96
N SER A 267 -2.28 -2.88 -1.58
CA SER A 267 -1.85 -1.63 -2.23
C SER A 267 -2.77 -1.24 -3.40
N LEU A 268 -3.25 -2.23 -4.16
CA LEU A 268 -4.13 -2.03 -5.30
C LEU A 268 -5.57 -1.62 -4.89
N MET A 269 -6.06 -2.06 -3.72
CA MET A 269 -7.34 -1.59 -3.18
C MET A 269 -7.34 -0.05 -3.01
N GLY A 270 -6.19 0.52 -2.68
CA GLY A 270 -5.92 1.97 -2.67
C GLY A 270 -6.30 2.69 -3.97
N MET A 271 -5.96 2.08 -5.10
CA MET A 271 -5.99 2.71 -6.42
C MET A 271 -7.28 2.44 -7.21
N THR A 272 -7.99 1.37 -6.87
CA THR A 272 -9.13 0.84 -7.65
C THR A 272 -10.47 1.40 -7.23
N ALA A 273 -10.57 1.94 -6.01
CA ALA A 273 -11.87 2.35 -5.49
C ALA A 273 -12.48 3.45 -6.42
N PRO A 274 -13.79 3.38 -6.73
CA PRO A 274 -14.42 4.32 -7.65
C PRO A 274 -14.52 5.73 -7.03
N PRO A 275 -14.28 6.78 -7.82
CA PRO A 275 -14.45 8.16 -7.38
C PRO A 275 -15.92 8.48 -7.14
N ARG A 276 -16.23 9.12 -6.00
CA ARG A 276 -17.57 9.64 -5.73
C ARG A 276 -17.82 10.88 -6.57
N HIS A 277 -18.98 10.94 -7.22
CA HIS A 277 -19.42 12.14 -7.92
C HIS A 277 -19.72 13.25 -6.90
N PRO A 278 -19.24 14.49 -7.12
CA PRO A 278 -19.48 15.61 -6.21
C PRO A 278 -20.98 15.93 -5.99
N GLY A 279 -21.87 15.52 -6.89
CA GLY A 279 -23.32 15.74 -6.74
C GLY A 279 -24.03 14.87 -5.70
N ALA A 280 -23.32 13.96 -5.01
CA ALA A 280 -23.93 13.13 -3.96
C ALA A 280 -24.08 13.88 -2.62
N ASP A 281 -23.33 14.97 -2.41
CA ASP A 281 -23.34 15.73 -1.14
C ASP A 281 -24.33 16.91 -1.16
N ASP A 282 -24.81 17.34 -2.33
CA ASP A 282 -25.79 18.43 -2.45
C ASP A 282 -27.23 18.02 -2.07
N LEU A 283 -27.51 16.71 -2.02
CA LEU A 283 -28.82 16.20 -1.61
C LEU A 283 -29.04 16.16 -0.08
N GLY A 284 -28.01 16.48 0.71
CA GLY A 284 -28.09 16.45 2.18
C GLY A 284 -28.24 17.81 2.86
N SER A 285 -28.08 18.94 2.15
CA SER A 285 -27.99 20.27 2.78
C SER A 285 -29.15 21.23 2.51
N ASN A 286 -30.11 20.90 1.63
CA ASN A 286 -31.24 21.77 1.28
C ASN A 286 -32.59 21.42 1.97
N GLY A 287 -32.54 20.76 3.12
CA GLY A 287 -33.72 20.34 3.89
C GLY A 287 -34.07 21.19 5.11
N ARG A 288 -33.62 22.45 5.21
CA ARG A 288 -34.13 23.37 6.24
C ARG A 288 -35.16 24.31 5.64
N LEU A 289 -36.41 23.88 5.76
CA LEU A 289 -37.64 24.66 5.65
C LEU A 289 -37.44 26.08 6.20
N THR A 290 -37.54 27.08 5.33
CA THR A 290 -37.84 28.45 5.72
C THR A 290 -39.24 28.46 6.34
N PRO A 291 -39.44 29.01 7.55
CA PRO A 291 -40.77 29.20 8.10
C PRO A 291 -41.48 30.28 7.26
N ARG A 292 -42.58 29.89 6.62
CA ARG A 292 -43.56 30.81 6.03
C ARG A 292 -44.06 31.75 7.12
N THR A 293 -43.78 33.03 6.98
CA THR A 293 -44.50 34.11 7.68
C THR A 293 -45.98 34.06 7.25
N PRO A 294 -46.95 34.04 8.18
CA PRO A 294 -48.35 34.20 7.82
C PRO A 294 -48.62 35.67 7.53
N ASP A 295 -49.17 35.94 6.35
CA ASP A 295 -49.73 37.24 5.99
C ASP A 295 -50.91 37.57 6.92
N LEU A 296 -50.81 38.70 7.62
CA LEU A 296 -51.93 39.31 8.33
C LEU A 296 -52.64 40.27 7.34
N PRO A 297 -53.96 40.11 7.12
CA PRO A 297 -54.73 41.10 6.37
C PRO A 297 -54.95 42.38 7.19
N ALA A 298 -55.06 43.49 6.45
CA ALA A 298 -55.22 44.86 6.91
C ALA A 298 -56.52 45.11 7.70
#